data_AF-A0A0F9I9P2-F1
#
_entry.id   AF-A0A0F9I9P2-F1
#
_cell.length_a   1.000
_cell.length_b   1.000
_cell.length_c   1.000
_cell.angle_alpha   90.00
_cell.angle_beta   90.00
_cell.angle_gamma   90.00
#
_symmetry.space_group_name_H-M   'P 1'
#
loop_
_entity.id
_entity.type
_entity.pdbx_description
1 polymer ?
#
loop_
_entity_poly.entity_id
_entity_poly.type
_entity_poly.pdbx_seq_one_letter_code
_entity_poly.pdbx_strand_id
1 'polypeptide(L)'
;MRASGWITATIDIDRDTEFTGDDVDQFSSLVDLGDNFEFVTVHFDSVITSSTINPWVQKTKEVDEVPVVKHVLDDDATGSFAHATSAAVTQVSVTFRIGGYQYLRIRAGTNQSADETFSVRGFNSG
;
A
#
# COMPACT_ATOMS: atom_id res chain seq x y z
N MET A 1 -5.41 14.34 -16.60
CA MET A 1 -5.15 13.30 -15.59
C MET A 1 -3.66 13.30 -15.27
N ARG A 2 -3.29 13.60 -14.02
CA ARG A 2 -1.89 13.62 -13.54
C ARG A 2 -1.66 12.33 -12.75
N ALA A 3 -0.54 11.66 -13.00
CA ALA A 3 -0.19 10.41 -12.31
C ALA A 3 1.31 10.35 -12.05
N SER A 4 1.71 9.68 -10.98
CA SER A 4 3.10 9.31 -10.73
C SER A 4 3.57 8.26 -11.76
N GLY A 5 4.89 8.01 -11.78
CA GLY A 5 5.41 6.74 -12.29
C GLY A 5 4.99 5.56 -11.40
N TRP A 6 5.21 4.34 -11.88
CA TRP A 6 5.12 3.15 -11.04
C TRP A 6 6.33 3.11 -10.09
N ILE A 7 6.06 2.88 -8.81
CA ILE A 7 7.03 2.85 -7.72
C ILE A 7 6.96 1.49 -7.06
N THR A 8 8.11 0.86 -6.84
CA THR A 8 8.18 -0.43 -6.16
C THR A 8 8.10 -0.24 -4.65
N ALA A 9 7.22 -1.00 -3.99
CA ALA A 9 7.13 -1.12 -2.54
C ALA A 9 7.43 -2.57 -2.14
N THR A 10 8.20 -2.79 -1.08
CA THR A 10 8.58 -4.14 -0.65
C THR A 10 8.26 -4.32 0.82
N ILE A 11 7.47 -5.34 1.16
CA ILE A 11 7.39 -5.89 2.51
C ILE A 11 8.56 -6.86 2.62
N ASP A 12 9.45 -6.61 3.58
CA ASP A 12 10.67 -7.37 3.82
C ASP A 12 10.60 -7.92 5.25
N ILE A 13 11.01 -9.16 5.41
CA ILE A 13 10.96 -9.89 6.68
C ILE A 13 11.97 -9.38 7.73
N ASP A 14 12.94 -8.53 7.36
CA ASP A 14 13.99 -7.99 8.24
C ASP A 14 13.97 -6.44 8.29
N ARG A 15 12.83 -5.82 8.63
CA ARG A 15 12.62 -4.35 8.55
C ARG A 15 12.77 -3.55 9.86
N ASP A 16 13.28 -4.16 10.93
CA ASP A 16 13.42 -3.55 12.28
C ASP A 16 14.15 -2.20 12.31
N THR A 17 14.91 -1.84 11.27
CA THR A 17 15.70 -0.60 11.19
C THR A 17 15.00 0.56 10.47
N GLU A 18 13.84 0.33 9.85
CA GLU A 18 13.18 1.31 8.95
C GLU A 18 11.77 1.75 9.38
N PHE A 19 11.31 1.22 10.51
CA PHE A 19 10.05 1.57 11.14
C PHE A 19 10.08 1.17 12.61
N THR A 20 9.65 2.05 13.52
CA THR A 20 9.53 1.74 14.96
C THR A 20 8.06 1.60 15.32
N GLY A 21 7.52 0.37 15.26
CA GLY A 21 6.13 0.06 15.63
C GLY A 21 5.91 -1.44 15.84
N ASP A 22 4.76 -1.81 16.41
CA ASP A 22 4.32 -3.22 16.43
C ASP A 22 4.00 -3.66 14.98
N ASP A 23 4.26 -4.92 14.62
CA ASP A 23 4.00 -5.51 13.29
C ASP A 23 4.86 -4.97 12.11
N VAL A 24 6.14 -4.66 12.34
CA VAL A 24 7.06 -4.15 11.28
C VAL A 24 7.06 -5.03 10.03
N ASP A 25 7.06 -6.36 10.19
CA ASP A 25 7.06 -7.37 9.11
C ASP A 25 5.78 -7.36 8.25
N GLN A 26 4.77 -6.58 8.64
CA GLN A 26 3.54 -6.42 7.88
C GLN A 26 3.56 -5.17 6.99
N PHE A 27 4.50 -4.24 7.19
CA PHE A 27 4.56 -2.98 6.46
C PHE A 27 5.66 -2.97 5.40
N SER A 28 5.35 -2.37 4.25
CA SER A 28 6.35 -2.13 3.22
C SER A 28 7.32 -1.01 3.61
N SER A 29 8.40 -0.91 2.85
CA SER A 29 9.16 0.33 2.72
C SER A 29 8.25 1.53 2.41
N LEU A 30 8.71 2.74 2.78
CA LEU A 30 8.01 3.98 2.50
C LEU A 30 7.89 4.19 0.98
N VAL A 31 6.67 4.43 0.53
CA VAL A 31 6.37 4.84 -0.84
C VAL A 31 6.19 6.36 -0.86
N ASP A 32 7.07 7.05 -1.57
CA ASP A 32 6.95 8.47 -1.89
C ASP A 32 6.41 8.63 -3.31
N LEU A 33 5.18 9.12 -3.45
CA LEU A 33 4.54 9.34 -4.74
C LEU A 33 5.07 10.57 -5.49
N GLY A 34 5.83 11.45 -4.82
CA GLY A 34 6.40 12.68 -5.36
C GLY A 34 5.42 13.86 -5.48
N ASP A 35 4.14 13.66 -5.18
CA ASP A 35 3.14 14.72 -4.97
C ASP A 35 1.93 14.16 -4.19
N ASN A 36 1.01 15.03 -3.81
CA ASN A 36 -0.27 14.70 -3.20
C ASN A 36 -1.23 14.14 -4.26
N PHE A 37 -1.59 12.87 -4.10
CA PHE A 37 -2.55 12.21 -4.98
C PHE A 37 -3.83 11.84 -4.24
N GLU A 38 -4.95 11.91 -4.95
CA GLU A 38 -6.25 11.54 -4.44
C GLU A 38 -6.43 10.02 -4.44
N PHE A 39 -5.88 9.33 -5.44
CA PHE A 39 -5.99 7.90 -5.61
C PHE A 39 -4.62 7.24 -5.72
N VAL A 40 -4.55 5.96 -5.36
CA VAL A 40 -3.39 5.10 -5.56
C VAL A 40 -3.84 3.75 -6.10
N THR A 41 -3.16 3.25 -7.14
CA THR A 41 -3.28 1.86 -7.58
C THR A 41 -2.12 1.06 -7.04
N VAL A 42 -2.41 -0.08 -6.41
CA VAL A 42 -1.45 -1.10 -5.98
C VAL A 42 -1.62 -2.31 -6.90
N HIS A 43 -0.54 -2.69 -7.57
CA HIS A 43 -0.47 -3.84 -8.46
C HIS A 43 0.42 -4.92 -7.85
N PHE A 44 -0.03 -6.16 -7.94
CA PHE A 44 0.65 -7.34 -7.43
C PHE A 44 1.31 -8.08 -8.58
N ASP A 45 2.64 -8.15 -8.54
CA ASP A 45 3.44 -8.84 -9.55
C ASP A 45 3.59 -10.36 -9.26
N SER A 46 3.20 -10.80 -8.04
CA SER A 46 3.31 -12.17 -7.52
C SER A 46 2.02 -12.66 -6.85
N VAL A 47 1.97 -13.97 -6.57
CA VAL A 47 0.94 -14.59 -5.74
C VAL A 47 1.18 -14.23 -4.28
N ILE A 48 0.24 -13.52 -3.68
CA ILE A 48 0.27 -13.19 -2.25
C ILE A 48 -0.44 -14.29 -1.45
N THR A 49 0.12 -14.65 -0.30
CA THR A 49 -0.51 -15.56 0.67
C THR A 49 -1.18 -14.85 1.85
N SER A 50 -0.94 -13.54 2.03
CA SER A 50 -1.69 -12.66 2.95
C SER A 50 -3.18 -12.66 2.64
N SER A 51 -4.01 -12.55 3.68
CA SER A 51 -5.47 -12.47 3.58
C SER A 51 -5.99 -11.07 3.27
N THR A 52 -5.23 -10.00 3.54
CA THR A 52 -5.63 -8.62 3.21
C THR A 52 -4.41 -7.75 2.93
N ILE A 53 -4.55 -6.77 2.03
CA ILE A 53 -3.53 -5.75 1.73
C ILE A 53 -4.19 -4.38 1.70
N ASN A 54 -3.62 -3.41 2.40
CA ASN A 54 -4.19 -2.07 2.51
C ASN A 54 -3.10 -0.98 2.47
N PRO A 55 -3.30 0.14 1.75
CA PRO A 55 -2.42 1.30 1.88
C PRO A 55 -2.73 2.07 3.16
N TRP A 56 -1.67 2.39 3.89
CA TRP A 56 -1.67 3.23 5.08
C TRP A 56 -0.87 4.48 4.75
N VAL A 57 -1.41 5.66 5.02
CA VAL A 57 -0.79 6.92 4.61
C VAL A 57 -0.06 7.59 5.76
N GLN A 58 0.90 8.44 5.42
CA GLN A 58 1.66 9.27 6.36
C GLN A 58 1.70 10.71 5.81
N LYS A 59 1.70 11.70 6.71
CA LYS A 59 1.82 13.11 6.33
C LYS A 59 3.24 13.48 5.95
N THR A 60 4.23 12.82 6.56
CA THR A 60 5.65 13.04 6.33
C THR A 60 6.36 11.73 6.04
N LYS A 61 7.66 11.82 5.74
CA LYS A 61 8.56 10.68 5.48
C LYS A 61 9.28 10.18 6.73
N GLU A 62 8.99 10.75 7.90
CA GLU A 62 9.69 10.42 9.14
C GLU A 62 9.43 8.96 9.55
N VAL A 63 10.48 8.30 10.05
CA VAL A 63 10.45 6.86 10.36
C VAL A 63 9.58 6.55 11.59
N ASP A 64 9.47 7.51 12.50
CA ASP A 64 8.67 7.42 13.73
C ASP A 64 7.21 7.86 13.55
N GLU A 65 6.84 8.38 12.37
CA GLU A 65 5.44 8.71 12.09
C GLU A 65 4.62 7.44 11.96
N VAL A 66 3.62 7.27 12.82
CA VAL A 66 2.69 6.14 12.75
C VAL A 66 1.79 6.27 11.51
N PRO A 67 1.86 5.35 10.53
CA PRO A 67 0.95 5.33 9.41
C PRO A 67 -0.49 5.21 9.89
N VAL A 68 -1.42 5.83 9.16
CA VAL A 68 -2.85 5.74 9.48
C VAL A 68 -3.65 5.19 8.32
N VAL A 69 -4.68 4.41 8.62
CA VAL A 69 -5.71 4.06 7.65
C VAL A 69 -6.55 5.31 7.37
N LYS A 70 -6.29 5.95 6.23
CA LYS A 70 -7.12 7.05 5.70
C LYS A 70 -7.83 6.70 4.41
N HIS A 71 -7.59 5.50 3.85
CA HIS A 71 -8.34 5.10 2.68
C HIS A 71 -9.81 4.92 3.09
N VAL A 72 -10.69 5.66 2.43
CA VAL A 72 -12.13 5.49 2.56
C VAL A 72 -12.54 4.58 1.42
N LEU A 73 -13.28 3.51 1.72
CA LEU A 73 -14.03 2.77 0.71
C LEU A 73 -15.07 3.73 0.15
N ASP A 74 -14.75 4.33 -1.00
CA ASP A 74 -15.66 5.21 -1.74
C ASP A 74 -16.53 4.33 -2.66
N ASP A 75 -17.77 4.75 -2.94
CA ASP A 75 -18.62 4.11 -3.96
C ASP A 75 -17.98 4.23 -5.36
N ASP A 76 -17.10 5.22 -5.56
CA ASP A 76 -16.25 5.39 -6.74
C ASP A 76 -14.93 4.58 -6.69
N ALA A 77 -14.61 3.92 -5.57
CA ALA A 77 -13.54 2.93 -5.55
C ALA A 77 -14.00 1.72 -6.38
N THR A 78 -13.10 1.12 -7.15
CA THR A 78 -13.43 0.07 -8.14
C THR A 78 -13.84 -1.29 -7.51
N GLY A 79 -14.36 -1.28 -6.28
CA GLY A 79 -14.87 -2.41 -5.53
C GLY A 79 -14.51 -2.31 -4.05
N SER A 80 -15.44 -2.71 -3.19
CA SER A 80 -15.15 -3.00 -1.79
C SER A 80 -14.29 -4.26 -1.75
N PHE A 81 -12.98 -4.09 -1.66
CA PHE A 81 -12.03 -5.20 -1.54
C PHE A 81 -11.40 -5.22 -0.16
N ALA A 82 -12.22 -5.47 0.86
CA ALA A 82 -11.85 -6.54 1.79
C ALA A 82 -11.93 -7.87 1.01
N HIS A 83 -11.16 -8.01 -0.07
CA HIS A 83 -10.84 -9.34 -0.54
C HIS A 83 -9.96 -9.87 0.58
N ALA A 84 -10.57 -10.69 1.43
CA ALA A 84 -9.95 -11.93 1.77
C ALA A 84 -9.31 -12.44 0.46
N THR A 85 -8.01 -12.21 0.26
CA THR A 85 -7.22 -12.85 -0.78
C THR A 85 -7.12 -14.32 -0.40
N SER A 86 -8.27 -15.00 -0.36
CA SER A 86 -8.42 -16.40 0.03
C SER A 86 -8.15 -17.33 -1.16
N ALA A 87 -7.47 -16.82 -2.19
CA ALA A 87 -7.01 -17.61 -3.30
C ALA A 87 -5.65 -17.04 -3.73
N ALA A 88 -4.76 -17.93 -4.16
CA ALA A 88 -3.53 -17.57 -4.85
C ALA A 88 -3.87 -16.77 -6.12
N VAL A 89 -4.09 -15.46 -5.99
CA VAL A 89 -4.40 -14.62 -7.13
C VAL A 89 -3.09 -14.22 -7.77
N THR A 90 -2.93 -14.56 -9.04
CA THR A 90 -1.64 -14.45 -9.72
C THR A 90 -1.26 -13.01 -10.03
N GLN A 91 -2.22 -12.12 -10.29
CA GLN A 91 -2.02 -10.68 -10.43
C GLN A 91 -3.34 -9.93 -10.17
N VAL A 92 -3.34 -8.93 -9.29
CA VAL A 92 -4.49 -8.05 -9.05
C VAL A 92 -4.01 -6.59 -9.11
N SER A 93 -4.84 -5.68 -9.58
CA SER A 93 -4.64 -4.24 -9.40
C SER A 93 -5.81 -3.70 -8.60
N VAL A 94 -5.53 -3.03 -7.49
CA VAL A 94 -6.55 -2.43 -6.63
C VAL A 94 -6.30 -0.93 -6.52
N THR A 95 -7.34 -0.14 -6.70
CA THR A 95 -7.28 1.31 -6.58
C THR A 95 -7.98 1.77 -5.31
N PHE A 96 -7.29 2.62 -4.54
CA PHE A 96 -7.75 3.19 -3.27
C PHE A 96 -7.80 4.71 -3.38
N ARG A 97 -8.82 5.33 -2.78
CA ARG A 97 -8.81 6.78 -2.54
C ARG A 97 -8.04 7.06 -1.27
N ILE A 98 -6.92 7.77 -1.36
CA ILE A 98 -6.04 8.11 -0.24
C ILE A 98 -6.22 9.55 0.23
N GLY A 99 -6.91 10.42 -0.53
CA GLY A 99 -7.34 11.73 -0.04
C GLY A 99 -6.26 12.81 -0.02
N GLY A 100 -5.32 12.78 -0.97
CA GLY A 100 -4.33 13.85 -1.15
C GLY A 100 -3.03 13.61 -0.39
N TYR A 101 -2.61 12.36 -0.21
CA TYR A 101 -1.37 12.02 0.49
C TYR A 101 -0.26 11.73 -0.52
N GLN A 102 0.97 12.06 -0.12
CA GLN A 102 2.19 11.77 -0.87
C GLN A 102 2.88 10.50 -0.37
N TYR A 103 2.88 10.27 0.94
CA TYR A 103 3.60 9.17 1.57
C TYR A 103 2.64 8.08 2.02
N LEU A 104 2.99 6.83 1.73
CA LEU A 104 2.22 5.68 2.17
C LEU A 104 3.10 4.43 2.34
N ARG A 105 2.55 3.45 3.05
CA ARG A 105 3.08 2.09 3.18
C ARG A 105 1.98 1.10 2.87
N ILE A 106 2.34 -0.04 2.32
CA ILE A 106 1.44 -1.15 2.10
C ILE A 106 1.50 -2.05 3.32
N ARG A 107 0.35 -2.36 3.92
CA ARG A 107 0.25 -3.25 5.07
C ARG A 107 -0.44 -4.56 4.70
N ALA A 108 0.18 -5.69 5.05
CA ALA A 108 -0.43 -7.00 5.03
C ALA A 108 -1.24 -7.28 6.31
N GLY A 109 -2.32 -8.06 6.21
CA GLY A 109 -3.15 -8.44 7.36
C GLY A 109 -2.50 -9.46 8.31
N THR A 110 -1.41 -10.09 7.88
CA THR A 110 -0.63 -11.07 8.65
C THR A 110 0.85 -10.92 8.31
N ASN A 111 1.73 -11.46 9.15
CA ASN A 111 3.16 -11.54 8.82
C ASN A 111 3.36 -12.35 7.54
N GLN A 112 4.30 -11.92 6.71
CA GLN A 112 4.68 -12.65 5.50
C GLN A 112 5.79 -13.67 5.82
N SER A 113 5.81 -14.77 5.07
CA SER A 113 6.85 -15.80 5.17
C SER A 113 7.99 -15.63 4.15
N ALA A 114 7.87 -14.63 3.28
CA ALA A 114 8.84 -14.25 2.26
C ALA A 114 8.61 -12.76 1.89
N ASP A 115 9.60 -12.16 1.23
CA ASP A 115 9.48 -10.80 0.72
C ASP A 115 8.38 -10.70 -0.34
N GLU A 116 7.59 -9.64 -0.25
CA GLU A 116 6.51 -9.36 -1.19
C GLU A 116 6.73 -8.00 -1.84
N THR A 117 6.62 -7.96 -3.17
CA THR A 117 6.87 -6.76 -3.97
C THR A 117 5.59 -6.29 -4.65
N PHE A 118 5.36 -4.98 -4.58
CA PHE A 118 4.18 -4.30 -5.09
C PHE A 118 4.60 -3.17 -6.02
N SER A 119 3.83 -2.97 -7.08
CA SER A 119 3.96 -1.80 -7.94
C SER A 119 2.87 -0.79 -7.59
N VAL A 120 3.24 0.41 -7.17
CA VAL A 120 2.33 1.44 -6.66
C VAL A 120 2.33 2.67 -7.56
N ARG A 121 1.16 3.26 -7.82
CA ARG A 121 1.03 4.48 -8.64
C ARG A 121 -0.06 5.41 -8.13
N GLY A 122 0.29 6.65 -7.83
CA GLY A 122 -0.64 7.71 -7.47
C GLY A 122 -1.24 8.40 -8.70
N PHE A 123 -2.50 8.83 -8.62
CA PHE A 123 -3.15 9.63 -9.67
C PHE A 123 -4.31 10.49 -9.12
N ASN A 124 -4.70 11.51 -9.88
CA ASN A 124 -5.87 12.35 -9.62
C ASN A 124 -6.92 12.14 -10.72
N SER A 125 -8.20 12.02 -10.36
CA SER A 125 -9.29 12.19 -11.33
C SER A 125 -9.28 13.66 -11.79
N GLY A 126 -9.33 13.86 -13.10
CA GLY A 126 -9.37 15.21 -13.69
C GLY A 126 -10.80 15.63 -13.95
#